data_AF-A0A9Q9ARQ4-F1
#
_entry.id   AF-A0A9Q9ARQ4-F1
#
_cell.length_a   1.000
_cell.length_b   1.000
_cell.length_c   1.000
_cell.angle_alpha   90.00
_cell.angle_beta   90.00
_cell.angle_gamma   90.00
#
_symmetry.space_group_name_H-M   'P 1'
#
loop_
_entity.id
_entity.type
_entity.pdbx_description
1 polymer ?
#
loop_
_entity_poly.entity_id
_entity_poly.type
_entity_poly.pdbx_seq_one_letter_code
_entity_poly.pdbx_strand_id
1 'polypeptide(L)'
;MVKDNDTVIEEFNELINMTADELKEWLGSDESAGAGWDKDDGSGESIGHESGRKIVAILEKNPKKDPEKYEEDDIAHMRKVVAYNKRHLAQEGKAKQDPNSKSAKSLKNWGHDPQKS
;
A
#
# COMPACT_ATOMS: atom_id res chain seq x y z
N MET A 1 -18.42 6.21 11.21
CA MET A 1 -17.57 7.35 11.60
C MET A 1 -16.28 7.23 10.81
N VAL A 2 -15.89 8.28 10.08
CA VAL A 2 -14.58 8.29 9.39
C VAL A 2 -13.51 8.42 10.47
N LYS A 3 -12.43 7.64 10.38
CA LYS A 3 -11.31 7.75 11.34
C LYS A 3 -10.68 9.15 11.26
N ASP A 4 -10.32 9.69 12.41
CA ASP A 4 -9.53 10.92 12.51
C ASP A 4 -8.16 10.78 11.82
N ASN A 5 -7.54 11.91 11.51
CA ASN A 5 -6.29 11.95 10.76
C ASN A 5 -5.15 11.26 11.51
N ASP A 6 -5.05 11.47 12.82
CA ASP A 6 -3.94 10.95 13.64
C ASP A 6 -3.96 9.42 13.67
N THR A 7 -5.13 8.83 13.90
CA THR A 7 -5.31 7.37 13.85
C THR A 7 -4.97 6.80 12.47
N VAL A 8 -5.29 7.52 11.39
CA VAL A 8 -4.97 7.06 10.03
C VAL A 8 -3.45 7.08 9.80
N ILE A 9 -2.78 8.15 10.23
CA ILE A 9 -1.33 8.31 10.08
C ILE A 9 -0.60 7.22 10.88
N GLU A 10 -1.03 6.96 12.12
CA GLU A 10 -0.48 5.89 12.95
C GLU A 10 -0.64 4.52 12.26
N GLU A 11 -1.88 4.15 11.92
CA GLU A 11 -2.16 2.85 11.30
C GLU A 11 -1.47 2.69 9.94
N PHE A 12 -1.33 3.76 9.15
CA PHE A 12 -0.58 3.72 7.90
C PHE A 12 0.89 3.40 8.17
N ASN A 13 1.51 4.08 9.13
CA ASN A 13 2.91 3.91 9.45
C ASN A 13 3.24 2.56 10.11
N GLU A 14 2.25 1.92 10.74
CA GLU A 14 2.30 0.54 11.23
C GLU A 14 2.15 -0.50 10.11
N LEU A 15 1.21 -0.28 9.18
CA LEU A 15 0.90 -1.25 8.13
C LEU A 15 1.90 -1.21 6.98
N ILE A 16 2.54 -0.07 6.71
CA ILE A 16 3.54 0.03 5.64
C ILE A 16 4.91 -0.41 6.15
N ASN A 17 5.32 -1.61 5.73
CA ASN A 17 6.55 -2.27 6.16
C ASN A 17 7.58 -2.44 5.02
N MET A 18 7.29 -1.92 3.83
CA MET A 18 8.24 -1.76 2.73
C MET A 18 8.79 -0.33 2.72
N THR A 19 10.09 -0.19 2.50
CA THR A 19 10.69 1.13 2.26
C THR A 19 10.28 1.68 0.90
N ALA A 20 10.50 2.98 0.66
CA ALA A 20 10.26 3.59 -0.65
C ALA A 20 11.03 2.87 -1.77
N ASP A 21 12.30 2.52 -1.53
CA ASP A 21 13.15 1.86 -2.52
C ASP A 21 12.69 0.42 -2.78
N GLU A 22 12.35 -0.34 -1.74
CA GLU A 22 11.82 -1.70 -1.90
C GLU A 22 10.50 -1.72 -2.65
N LEU A 23 9.62 -0.77 -2.36
CA LEU A 23 8.34 -0.65 -3.04
C LEU A 23 8.54 -0.21 -4.49
N LYS A 24 9.46 0.71 -4.79
CA LYS A 24 9.82 1.08 -6.17
C LYS A 24 10.34 -0.11 -6.97
N GLU A 25 11.27 -0.87 -6.40
CA GLU A 25 11.83 -2.06 -7.03
C GLU A 25 10.71 -3.08 -7.34
N TRP A 26 9.82 -3.31 -6.38
CA TRP A 26 8.66 -4.18 -6.56
C TRP A 26 7.73 -3.71 -7.69
N LEU A 27 7.36 -2.43 -7.70
CA LEU A 27 6.47 -1.84 -8.72
C LEU A 27 7.10 -1.88 -10.13
N GLY A 28 8.43 -1.98 -10.23
CA GLY A 28 9.13 -2.18 -11.50
C GLY A 28 8.98 -3.58 -12.10
N SER A 29 8.36 -4.53 -11.40
CA SER A 29 8.21 -5.92 -11.85
C SER A 29 6.90 -6.17 -12.61
N ASP A 30 6.94 -7.10 -13.56
CA ASP A 30 5.74 -7.56 -14.29
C ASP A 30 4.68 -8.15 -13.35
N GLU A 31 5.12 -8.77 -12.24
CA GLU A 31 4.23 -9.36 -11.25
C GLU A 31 3.38 -8.31 -10.52
N SER A 32 3.92 -7.10 -10.37
CA SER A 32 3.24 -5.99 -9.70
C SER A 32 2.20 -5.35 -10.60
N ALA A 33 2.51 -5.15 -11.89
CA ALA A 33 1.63 -4.47 -12.84
C ALA A 33 0.25 -5.15 -12.95
N GLY A 34 0.22 -6.49 -13.04
CA GLY A 34 -1.01 -7.28 -13.20
C GLY A 34 -1.66 -7.77 -11.90
N ALA A 35 -1.16 -7.37 -10.73
CA ALA A 35 -1.70 -7.84 -9.45
C ALA A 35 -2.82 -6.91 -8.94
N GLY A 36 -4.06 -7.40 -8.99
CA GLY A 36 -5.23 -6.75 -8.39
C GLY A 36 -6.36 -6.54 -9.39
N TRP A 37 -7.14 -5.48 -9.17
CA TRP A 37 -8.17 -5.05 -10.12
C TRP A 37 -7.60 -4.01 -11.08
N ASP A 38 -7.83 -4.24 -12.36
CA ASP A 38 -7.49 -3.31 -13.42
C ASP A 38 -8.30 -2.02 -13.29
N LYS A 39 -7.68 -0.92 -13.69
CA LYS A 39 -8.37 0.35 -13.86
C LYS A 39 -9.20 0.31 -15.13
N ASP A 40 -10.39 0.90 -15.07
CA ASP A 40 -11.28 1.07 -16.22
C ASP A 40 -10.92 2.33 -17.03
N ASP A 41 -9.61 2.54 -17.27
CA ASP A 41 -9.08 3.69 -18.02
C ASP A 41 -8.27 3.26 -19.26
N GLY A 42 -8.25 1.96 -19.56
CA GLY A 42 -7.55 1.39 -20.72
C GLY A 42 -6.03 1.36 -20.60
N SER A 43 -5.44 1.76 -19.46
CA SER A 43 -3.99 1.73 -19.24
C SER A 43 -3.43 0.32 -19.01
N GLY A 44 -4.28 -0.65 -18.66
CA GLY A 44 -3.87 -2.00 -18.24
C GLY A 44 -3.19 -2.04 -16.87
N GLU A 45 -3.21 -0.93 -16.14
CA GLU A 45 -2.66 -0.82 -14.79
C GLU A 45 -3.69 -1.16 -13.72
N SER A 46 -3.26 -1.86 -12.67
CA SER A 46 -4.11 -2.11 -11.51
C SER A 46 -4.22 -0.90 -10.56
N ILE A 47 -5.35 -0.79 -9.87
CA ILE A 47 -5.58 0.23 -8.82
C ILE A 47 -4.51 0.13 -7.72
N GLY A 48 -4.09 -1.10 -7.41
CA GLY A 48 -3.03 -1.34 -6.43
C GLY A 48 -1.68 -0.79 -6.89
N HIS A 49 -1.32 -1.00 -8.16
CA HIS A 49 -0.07 -0.51 -8.72
C HIS A 49 0.01 1.04 -8.71
N GLU A 50 -1.08 1.72 -9.07
CA GLU A 50 -1.17 3.18 -8.92
C GLU A 50 -1.03 3.61 -7.46
N SER A 51 -1.73 2.92 -6.56
CA SER A 51 -1.67 3.18 -5.12
C SER A 51 -0.24 3.06 -4.59
N GLY A 52 0.51 2.05 -5.02
CA GLY A 52 1.91 1.84 -4.67
C GLY A 52 2.79 3.04 -5.04
N ARG A 53 2.62 3.62 -6.23
CA ARG A 53 3.38 4.84 -6.62
C ARG A 53 3.07 6.03 -5.73
N LYS A 54 1.81 6.18 -5.30
CA LYS A 54 1.43 7.23 -4.34
C LYS A 54 2.04 6.99 -2.97
N ILE A 55 2.08 5.74 -2.51
CA ILE A 55 2.75 5.38 -1.24
C ILE A 55 4.24 5.73 -1.32
N VAL A 56 4.91 5.38 -2.42
CA VAL A 56 6.31 5.77 -2.66
C VAL A 56 6.49 7.29 -2.52
N ALA A 57 5.68 8.08 -3.21
CA ALA A 57 5.76 9.54 -3.13
C ALA A 57 5.58 10.08 -1.69
N ILE A 58 4.64 9.52 -0.94
CA ILE A 58 4.42 9.87 0.48
C ILE A 58 5.65 9.54 1.33
N LEU A 59 6.23 8.35 1.16
CA LEU A 59 7.41 7.89 1.91
C LEU A 59 8.65 8.73 1.59
N GLU A 60 8.85 9.12 0.33
CA GLU A 60 9.95 9.98 -0.10
C GLU A 60 9.80 11.43 0.36
N LYS A 61 8.58 11.94 0.33
CA LYS A 61 8.25 13.30 0.80
C LYS A 61 8.45 13.44 2.31
N ASN A 62 8.13 12.39 3.07
CA ASN A 62 8.20 12.42 4.54
C ASN A 62 8.88 11.17 5.13
N PRO A 63 10.19 10.98 4.91
CA PRO A 63 10.91 9.76 5.33
C PRO A 63 11.02 9.62 6.85
N LYS A 64 10.83 10.71 7.59
CA LYS A 64 10.84 10.73 9.06
C LYS A 64 9.46 10.48 9.68
N LYS A 65 8.42 10.29 8.84
CA LYS A 65 7.03 10.04 9.28
C LYS A 65 6.49 11.12 10.23
N ASP A 66 6.87 12.37 9.98
CA ASP A 66 6.46 13.54 10.77
C ASP A 66 4.98 13.87 10.51
N PRO A 67 4.06 13.71 11.48
CA PRO A 67 2.62 13.84 11.24
C PRO A 67 2.22 15.21 10.68
N GLU A 68 2.94 16.27 11.01
CA GLU A 68 2.64 17.64 10.59
C GLU A 68 2.99 17.92 9.12
N LYS A 69 3.73 17.02 8.46
CA LYS A 69 4.17 17.18 7.06
C LYS A 69 3.28 16.50 6.03
N TYR A 70 2.23 15.81 6.48
CA TYR A 70 1.27 15.20 5.57
C TYR A 70 0.22 16.21 5.13
N GLU A 71 -0.03 16.27 3.83
CA GLU A 71 -1.12 17.07 3.27
C GLU A 71 -2.44 16.29 3.31
N GLU A 72 -3.56 17.00 3.11
CA GLU A 72 -4.89 16.38 3.12
C GLU A 72 -5.01 15.23 2.11
N ASP A 73 -4.41 15.39 0.92
CA ASP A 73 -4.40 14.36 -0.12
C ASP A 73 -3.56 13.13 0.27
N ASP A 74 -2.45 13.34 0.98
CA ASP A 74 -1.64 12.24 1.52
C ASP A 74 -2.50 11.43 2.50
N ILE A 75 -3.15 12.10 3.45
CA ILE A 75 -3.99 11.47 4.48
C ILE A 75 -5.22 10.79 3.85
N ALA A 76 -5.83 11.40 2.83
CA ALA A 76 -6.95 10.81 2.10
C ALA A 76 -6.54 9.51 1.40
N HIS A 77 -5.33 9.45 0.84
CA HIS A 77 -4.80 8.21 0.26
C HIS A 77 -4.43 7.19 1.34
N MET A 78 -3.78 7.60 2.43
CA MET A 78 -3.46 6.74 3.58
C MET A 78 -4.70 6.03 4.13
N ARG A 79 -5.85 6.73 4.22
CA ARG A 79 -7.13 6.11 4.63
C ARG A 79 -7.50 4.92 3.75
N LYS A 80 -7.33 5.05 2.44
CA LYS A 80 -7.62 3.97 1.48
C LYS A 80 -6.67 2.80 1.68
N VAL A 81 -5.39 3.10 1.86
CA VAL A 81 -4.33 2.11 2.08
C VAL A 81 -4.57 1.31 3.35
N VAL A 82 -4.82 2.00 4.47
CA VAL A 82 -5.15 1.40 5.76
C VAL A 82 -6.39 0.50 5.66
N ALA A 83 -7.47 1.00 5.06
CA ALA A 83 -8.69 0.23 4.89
C ALA A 83 -8.47 -1.03 4.02
N TYR A 84 -7.69 -0.90 2.94
CA TYR A 84 -7.33 -2.01 2.07
C TYR A 84 -6.53 -3.06 2.84
N ASN A 85 -5.40 -2.68 3.45
CA ASN A 85 -4.49 -3.59 4.13
C ASN A 85 -5.19 -4.30 5.30
N LYS A 86 -5.94 -3.58 6.16
CA LYS A 86 -6.67 -4.23 7.27
C LYS A 86 -7.69 -5.26 6.79
N ARG A 87 -8.44 -4.94 5.72
CA ARG A 87 -9.43 -5.88 5.16
C ARG A 87 -8.76 -7.14 4.62
N HIS A 88 -7.70 -7.00 3.82
CA HIS A 88 -7.07 -8.14 3.18
C HIS A 88 -6.25 -8.97 4.17
N LEU A 89 -5.57 -8.36 5.13
CA LEU A 89 -4.87 -9.09 6.19
C LEU A 89 -5.83 -9.90 7.07
N ALA A 90 -7.05 -9.40 7.32
CA ALA A 90 -8.08 -10.13 8.07
C ALA A 90 -8.72 -11.27 7.25
N GLN A 91 -8.87 -11.10 5.93
CA GLN A 91 -9.48 -12.10 5.04
C GLN A 91 -8.49 -13.18 4.60
N GLU A 92 -7.21 -12.81 4.46
CA GLU A 92 -6.18 -13.63 3.84
C GLU A 92 -5.15 -14.11 4.85
N GLY A 93 -5.58 -14.91 5.84
CA GLY A 93 -4.65 -15.63 6.72
C GLY A 93 -3.62 -16.51 5.99
N LYS A 94 -3.80 -16.73 4.68
CA LYS A 94 -2.89 -17.44 3.77
C LYS A 94 -1.88 -16.56 3.03
N ALA A 95 -1.99 -15.23 3.04
CA ALA A 95 -1.03 -14.36 2.36
C ALA A 95 0.41 -14.54 2.91
N LYS A 96 0.54 -14.93 4.19
CA LYS A 96 1.81 -15.33 4.79
C LYS A 96 2.31 -16.71 4.32
N GLN A 97 1.41 -17.59 3.90
CA GLN A 97 1.71 -18.98 3.52
C GLN A 97 2.21 -19.12 2.08
N ASP A 98 1.71 -18.28 1.17
CA ASP A 98 2.11 -18.29 -0.24
C ASP A 98 2.48 -16.87 -0.73
N PRO A 99 3.79 -16.54 -0.77
CA PRO A 99 4.25 -15.24 -1.27
C PRO A 99 3.99 -15.01 -2.76
N ASN A 100 3.70 -16.06 -3.53
CA ASN A 100 3.38 -15.93 -4.96
C ASN A 100 1.88 -15.74 -5.23
N SER A 101 1.04 -15.81 -4.19
CA SER A 101 -0.40 -15.64 -4.29
C SER A 101 -0.76 -14.23 -4.79
N LYS A 102 -1.92 -14.12 -5.47
CA LYS A 102 -2.49 -12.81 -5.85
C LYS A 102 -2.68 -11.90 -4.63
N SER A 103 -3.05 -12.49 -3.49
CA SER A 103 -3.04 -11.90 -2.15
C SER A 103 -1.75 -11.17 -1.82
N ALA A 104 -0.66 -11.92 -1.74
CA ALA A 104 0.63 -11.39 -1.33
C ALA A 104 1.13 -10.31 -2.30
N LYS A 105 1.01 -10.56 -3.61
CA LYS A 105 1.40 -9.59 -4.65
C LYS A 105 0.61 -8.29 -4.56
N SER A 106 -0.70 -8.39 -4.33
CA SER A 106 -1.54 -7.21 -4.16
C SER A 106 -1.17 -6.46 -2.88
N LEU A 107 -1.01 -7.11 -1.73
CA LEU A 107 -0.58 -6.44 -0.49
C LEU A 107 0.73 -5.66 -0.67
N LYS A 108 1.70 -6.21 -1.43
CA LYS A 108 2.95 -5.51 -1.77
C LYS A 108 2.70 -4.27 -2.63
N ASN A 109 1.77 -4.30 -3.58
CA ASN A 109 1.34 -3.10 -4.31
C ASN A 109 0.78 -2.02 -3.37
N TRP A 110 0.22 -2.42 -2.23
CA TRP A 110 -0.28 -1.54 -1.17
C TRP A 110 0.74 -1.29 -0.04
N GLY A 111 2.04 -1.53 -0.31
CA GLY A 111 3.17 -1.24 0.57
C GLY A 111 3.31 -2.14 1.80
N HIS A 112 2.56 -3.24 1.86
CA HIS A 112 2.66 -4.24 2.90
C HIS A 112 3.20 -5.57 2.32
N ASP A 113 4.40 -5.95 2.69
CA ASP A 113 4.92 -7.27 2.43
C ASP A 113 4.50 -8.24 3.55
N PRO A 114 3.62 -9.22 3.29
CA PRO A 114 3.17 -10.17 4.31
C PRO A 114 4.29 -11.09 4.82
N GLN A 115 5.44 -11.16 4.13
CA GLN A 115 6.61 -11.92 4.56
C GLN A 115 7.51 -11.16 5.54
N LYS A 116 7.29 -9.85 5.68
CA LYS A 116 7.98 -9.02 6.68
C LYS A 116 7.17 -8.99 7.97
N SER A 117 7.82 -9.33 9.08
CA SER A 117 7.23 -9.27 10.43
C SER A 117 7.62 -7.99 11.13
#